data_AF-A0A9P1EXX0-F1
#
_entry.id   AF-A0A9P1EXX0-F1
#
_cell.length_a   1.000
_cell.length_b   1.000
_cell.length_c   1.000
_cell.angle_alpha   90.00
_cell.angle_beta   90.00
_cell.angle_gamma   90.00
#
_symmetry.space_group_name_H-M   'P 1'
#
loop_
_entity.id
_entity.type
_entity.pdbx_description
1 polymer ?
#
loop_
_entity_poly.entity_id
_entity_poly.type
_entity_poly.pdbx_seq_one_letter_code
_entity_poly.pdbx_strand_id
1 'polypeptide(L)'
;MVPAACDTAYNISFHAVYRISQFYQVFVLILAVFPLIYFIGSKLFRSNFHGNLKWTLIGYFCSVLVFTLAYIIFATIQLVVPMVSTEKCDLIISRGQYRIGNIVGSLLMTLPTFFPISITIERFLATRHAKNYEKTPVILGPVLTVFVILLDTFLIFLIYKDEEFPEGSISFLFFPATTAPKAYQLTFHPIYRTSQYYQLTILSASICPLLYFIASKLWKSSFHGNLKWLLIGYFTSILIFSLVFAVETALQILIPLLSTSPCDLIISEAYYTLGNALFSLTMTMSTFFPISITCERFVAAKNATSYERTTVILGPALTVLVILLDSSIIFQIYTGGNVTFSQGSISFIFFTDVIASRMYTFFWTMLCVNLVNLLLTSLLVRQNSRLKREGHVSLGTKYQLEEVYLSTKFAASVIFLHTLFFGGYICIAMLARYFGDQVITDPVDLTAIRAGLMTMIATYNFIIGTVAVYLYKRIRTKKSVQIAGTIQMKSTGNAGARNYDLAIFSIWNNSSVNSTL
;
A
#
# COMPACT_ATOMS: atom_id res chain seq x y z
N MET A 1 15.72 -46.94 14.24
CA MET A 1 14.44 -46.24 13.96
C MET A 1 14.64 -45.46 12.68
N VAL A 2 13.76 -45.64 11.69
CA VAL A 2 13.80 -44.83 10.46
C VAL A 2 13.31 -43.42 10.82
N PRO A 3 14.03 -42.34 10.45
CA PRO A 3 13.58 -40.97 10.68
C PRO A 3 12.21 -40.70 10.03
N ALA A 4 11.32 -39.99 10.72
CA ALA A 4 9.98 -39.66 10.21
C ALA A 4 10.02 -38.95 8.84
N ALA A 5 11.05 -38.14 8.60
CA ALA A 5 11.30 -37.50 7.30
C ALA A 5 11.47 -38.51 6.15
N CYS A 6 12.08 -39.67 6.40
CA CYS A 6 12.24 -40.72 5.38
C CYS A 6 10.92 -41.44 5.09
N ASP A 7 10.06 -41.63 6.09
CA ASP A 7 8.71 -42.18 5.88
C ASP A 7 7.80 -41.21 5.12
N THR A 8 7.88 -39.92 5.42
CA THR A 8 7.19 -38.88 4.66
C THR A 8 7.72 -38.79 3.23
N ALA A 9 9.04 -38.85 3.04
CA ALA A 9 9.67 -38.88 1.73
C ALA A 9 9.20 -40.08 0.89
N TYR A 10 9.09 -41.26 1.50
CA TYR A 10 8.55 -42.45 0.88
C TYR A 10 7.10 -42.25 0.43
N ASN A 11 6.23 -41.80 1.34
CA ASN A 11 4.81 -41.63 1.03
C ASN A 11 4.55 -40.59 -0.08
N ILE A 12 5.33 -39.49 -0.10
CA ILE A 12 5.22 -38.46 -1.14
C ILE A 12 5.79 -38.97 -2.47
N SER A 13 6.98 -39.59 -2.45
CA SER A 13 7.68 -40.04 -3.66
C SER A 13 6.90 -41.11 -4.43
N PHE A 14 6.10 -41.93 -3.74
CA PHE A 14 5.24 -42.94 -4.38
C PHE A 14 3.78 -42.51 -4.53
N HIS A 15 3.42 -41.29 -4.13
CA HIS A 15 2.07 -40.79 -4.32
C HIS A 15 1.75 -40.60 -5.81
N ALA A 16 0.62 -41.16 -6.27
CA ALA A 16 0.27 -41.19 -7.69
C ALA A 16 0.27 -39.80 -8.35
N VAL A 17 -0.27 -38.79 -7.67
CA VAL A 17 -0.31 -37.40 -8.17
C VAL A 17 1.09 -36.82 -8.35
N TYR A 18 1.99 -37.07 -7.40
CA TYR A 18 3.35 -36.56 -7.44
C TYR A 18 4.18 -37.27 -8.51
N ARG A 19 3.96 -38.58 -8.70
CA ARG A 19 4.62 -39.32 -9.79
C ARG A 19 4.15 -38.89 -11.17
N ILE A 20 2.85 -38.72 -11.36
CA ILE A 20 2.30 -38.22 -12.62
C ILE A 20 2.84 -36.82 -12.93
N SER A 21 2.96 -35.94 -11.94
CA SER A 21 3.52 -34.60 -12.15
C SER A 21 5.01 -34.62 -12.49
N GLN A 22 5.81 -35.51 -11.90
CA GLN A 22 7.22 -35.70 -12.28
C GLN A 22 7.37 -36.15 -13.74
N PHE A 23 6.60 -37.15 -14.18
CA PHE A 23 6.61 -37.60 -15.57
C PHE A 23 6.16 -36.50 -16.54
N TYR A 24 5.10 -35.78 -16.18
CA TYR A 24 4.60 -34.63 -16.94
C TYR A 24 5.67 -33.53 -17.06
N GLN A 25 6.35 -33.19 -15.97
CA GLN A 25 7.38 -32.17 -15.93
C GLN A 25 8.56 -32.54 -16.85
N VAL A 26 9.08 -33.76 -16.77
CA VAL A 26 10.16 -34.22 -17.67
C VAL A 26 9.71 -34.17 -19.13
N PHE A 27 8.50 -34.68 -19.42
CA PHE A 27 7.95 -34.70 -20.77
C PHE A 27 7.83 -33.31 -21.38
N VAL A 28 7.22 -32.36 -20.66
CA VAL A 28 7.06 -30.98 -21.13
C VAL A 28 8.40 -30.27 -21.31
N LEU A 29 9.35 -30.47 -20.39
CA LEU A 29 10.67 -29.86 -20.51
C LEU A 29 11.42 -30.37 -21.74
N ILE A 30 11.38 -31.68 -22.03
CA ILE A 30 11.99 -32.25 -23.24
C ILE A 30 11.34 -31.67 -24.50
N LEU A 31 10.00 -31.58 -24.53
CA LEU A 31 9.28 -30.98 -25.65
C LEU A 31 9.60 -29.50 -25.85
N ALA A 32 9.90 -28.76 -24.77
CA ALA A 32 10.21 -27.33 -24.83
C ALA A 32 11.60 -27.02 -25.42
N VAL A 33 12.57 -27.95 -25.30
CA VAL A 33 13.95 -27.74 -25.79
C VAL A 33 13.99 -27.53 -27.31
N PHE A 34 13.29 -28.37 -28.08
CA PHE A 34 13.30 -28.31 -29.54
C PHE A 34 12.80 -26.98 -30.12
N PRO A 35 11.62 -26.45 -29.76
CA PRO A 35 11.15 -25.16 -30.25
C PRO A 35 12.03 -24.00 -29.75
N LEU A 36 12.59 -24.07 -28.53
CA LEU A 36 13.50 -23.03 -28.02
C LEU A 36 14.79 -22.95 -28.85
N ILE A 37 15.46 -24.08 -29.09
CA ILE A 37 16.67 -24.14 -29.92
C ILE A 37 16.37 -23.65 -31.34
N TYR A 38 15.28 -24.14 -31.93
CA TYR A 38 14.87 -23.71 -33.27
C TYR A 38 14.59 -22.20 -33.34
N PHE A 39 13.84 -21.66 -32.38
CA PHE A 39 13.51 -20.24 -32.33
C PHE A 39 14.75 -19.36 -32.17
N ILE A 40 15.64 -19.70 -31.22
CA ILE A 40 16.90 -18.96 -30.98
C ILE A 40 17.79 -19.02 -32.24
N GLY A 41 18.10 -20.23 -32.71
CA GLY A 41 19.02 -20.51 -33.81
C GLY A 41 18.53 -19.98 -35.16
N SER A 42 17.29 -20.28 -35.52
CA SER A 42 16.78 -20.08 -36.88
C SER A 42 16.00 -18.78 -37.06
N LYS A 43 15.33 -18.28 -36.03
CA LYS A 43 14.51 -17.06 -36.12
C LYS A 43 15.18 -15.87 -35.47
N LEU A 44 15.70 -16.02 -34.25
CA LEU A 44 16.18 -14.89 -33.47
C LEU A 44 17.55 -14.39 -33.96
N PHE A 45 18.52 -15.28 -34.19
CA PHE A 45 19.82 -14.90 -34.78
C PHE A 45 19.71 -14.34 -36.20
N ARG A 46 18.71 -14.77 -36.98
CA ARG A 46 18.46 -14.27 -38.35
C ARG A 46 17.49 -13.09 -38.41
N SER A 47 16.99 -12.61 -37.27
CA SER A 47 16.05 -11.49 -37.24
C SER A 47 16.72 -10.16 -37.61
N ASN A 48 15.94 -9.29 -38.26
CA ASN A 48 16.30 -7.92 -38.62
C ASN A 48 16.08 -6.92 -37.46
N PHE A 49 15.92 -7.40 -36.23
CA PHE A 49 15.80 -6.52 -35.08
C PHE A 49 17.11 -5.74 -34.85
N HIS A 50 16.95 -4.50 -34.38
CA HIS A 50 18.08 -3.69 -33.95
C HIS A 50 18.90 -4.44 -32.88
N GLY A 51 20.22 -4.29 -32.92
CA GLY A 51 21.13 -5.12 -32.13
C GLY A 51 20.88 -5.07 -30.63
N ASN A 52 20.46 -3.92 -30.09
CA ASN A 52 20.15 -3.78 -28.66
C ASN A 52 18.98 -4.68 -28.22
N LEU A 53 17.86 -4.66 -28.96
CA LEU A 53 16.72 -5.55 -28.70
C LEU A 53 17.11 -7.02 -28.90
N LYS A 54 17.83 -7.30 -29.98
CA LYS A 54 18.26 -8.65 -30.33
C LYS A 54 19.08 -9.28 -29.20
N TRP A 55 19.99 -8.54 -28.59
CA TRP A 55 20.75 -8.98 -27.41
C TRP A 55 19.85 -9.32 -26.22
N THR A 56 18.90 -8.44 -25.86
CA THR A 56 17.99 -8.70 -24.73
C THR A 56 17.07 -9.91 -24.97
N LEU A 57 16.59 -10.10 -26.21
CA LEU A 57 15.77 -11.26 -26.57
C LEU A 57 16.61 -12.55 -26.58
N ILE A 58 17.85 -12.50 -27.08
CA ILE A 58 18.76 -13.65 -27.03
C ILE A 58 19.03 -14.02 -25.56
N GLY A 59 19.33 -13.04 -24.70
CA GLY A 59 19.50 -13.26 -23.27
C GLY A 59 18.28 -13.92 -22.62
N TYR A 60 17.07 -13.42 -22.91
CA TYR A 60 15.83 -14.01 -22.43
C TYR A 60 15.66 -15.46 -22.85
N PHE A 61 15.65 -15.75 -24.16
CA PHE A 61 15.39 -17.11 -24.62
C PHE A 61 16.53 -18.09 -24.29
N CYS A 62 17.78 -17.62 -24.23
CA CYS A 62 18.89 -18.42 -23.72
C CYS A 62 18.73 -18.73 -22.23
N SER A 63 18.28 -17.77 -21.40
CA SER A 63 18.03 -18.05 -19.98
C SER A 63 16.91 -19.08 -19.78
N VAL A 64 15.84 -19.02 -20.60
CA VAL A 64 14.77 -20.03 -20.60
C VAL A 64 15.30 -21.39 -21.04
N LEU A 65 16.15 -21.45 -22.07
CA LEU A 65 16.75 -22.70 -22.53
C LEU A 65 17.69 -23.31 -21.47
N VAL A 66 18.54 -22.51 -20.83
CA VAL A 66 19.44 -22.96 -19.76
C VAL A 66 18.63 -23.46 -18.55
N PHE A 67 17.57 -22.75 -18.18
CA PHE A 67 16.61 -23.20 -17.17
C PHE A 67 16.01 -24.55 -17.54
N THR A 68 15.46 -24.70 -18.76
CA THR A 68 14.87 -25.96 -19.21
C THR A 68 15.87 -27.12 -19.16
N LEU A 69 17.11 -26.91 -19.63
CA LEU A 69 18.15 -27.94 -19.61
C LEU A 69 18.55 -28.35 -18.18
N ALA A 70 18.74 -27.38 -17.28
CA ALA A 70 19.05 -27.67 -15.88
C ALA A 70 17.89 -28.40 -15.18
N TYR A 71 16.65 -28.01 -15.46
CA TYR A 71 15.47 -28.62 -14.86
C TYR A 71 15.16 -30.01 -15.40
N ILE A 72 15.57 -30.34 -16.63
CA ILE A 72 15.55 -31.73 -17.12
C ILE A 72 16.43 -32.59 -16.23
N ILE A 73 17.65 -32.14 -15.92
CA ILE A 73 18.57 -32.89 -15.04
C ILE A 73 17.95 -33.08 -13.65
N PHE A 74 17.41 -32.02 -13.03
CA PHE A 74 16.78 -32.11 -11.72
C PHE A 74 15.57 -33.05 -11.72
N ALA A 75 14.68 -32.93 -12.72
CA ALA A 75 13.49 -33.75 -12.83
C ALA A 75 13.81 -35.22 -13.16
N THR A 76 14.85 -35.49 -13.97
CA THR A 76 15.32 -36.85 -14.23
C THR A 76 15.90 -37.50 -12.97
N ILE A 77 16.69 -36.77 -12.18
CA ILE A 77 17.20 -37.27 -10.88
C ILE A 77 16.01 -37.63 -9.97
N GLN A 78 15.03 -36.75 -9.85
CA GLN A 78 13.83 -36.99 -9.03
C GLN A 78 12.95 -38.14 -9.52
N LEU A 79 12.94 -38.40 -10.82
CA LEU A 79 12.19 -39.50 -11.42
C LEU A 79 12.88 -40.86 -11.20
N VAL A 80 14.21 -40.89 -11.32
CA VAL A 80 15.05 -42.10 -11.27
C VAL A 80 15.36 -42.54 -9.84
N VAL A 81 15.58 -41.61 -8.90
CA VAL A 81 15.92 -41.94 -7.51
C VAL A 81 14.93 -42.93 -6.87
N PRO A 82 13.60 -42.75 -6.97
CA PRO A 82 12.63 -43.72 -6.46
C PRO A 82 12.61 -45.08 -7.17
N MET A 83 13.23 -45.21 -8.35
CA MET A 83 13.33 -46.48 -9.09
C MET A 83 14.57 -47.29 -8.70
N VAL A 84 15.57 -46.65 -8.09
CA VAL A 84 16.87 -47.25 -7.74
C VAL A 84 17.05 -47.35 -6.22
N SER A 85 16.31 -46.57 -5.43
CA SER A 85 16.39 -46.60 -3.96
C SER A 85 15.96 -47.94 -3.38
N THR A 86 16.80 -48.54 -2.55
CA THR A 86 16.48 -49.74 -1.77
C THR A 86 16.00 -49.40 -0.35
N GLU A 87 16.44 -48.27 0.21
CA GLU A 87 16.02 -47.81 1.53
C GLU A 87 15.16 -46.53 1.47
N LYS A 88 14.29 -46.34 2.46
CA LYS A 88 13.38 -45.17 2.51
C LYS A 88 14.11 -43.83 2.61
N CYS A 89 15.29 -43.80 3.22
CA CYS A 89 16.08 -42.58 3.37
C CYS A 89 16.89 -42.21 2.12
N ASP A 90 17.09 -43.15 1.19
CA ASP A 90 17.78 -42.88 -0.08
C ASP A 90 16.95 -41.96 -1.01
N LEU A 91 15.67 -41.78 -0.70
CA LEU A 91 14.76 -40.88 -1.40
C LEU A 91 15.01 -39.39 -1.09
N ILE A 92 15.77 -39.09 -0.03
CA ILE A 92 16.10 -37.72 0.34
C ILE A 92 17.39 -37.30 -0.36
N ILE A 93 17.32 -36.24 -1.16
CA ILE A 93 18.50 -35.69 -1.82
C ILE A 93 19.47 -35.17 -0.76
N SER A 94 20.73 -35.56 -0.88
CA SER A 94 21.77 -35.15 0.07
C SER A 94 21.84 -33.63 0.22
N ARG A 95 22.12 -33.16 1.44
CA ARG A 95 22.15 -31.73 1.81
C ARG A 95 22.96 -30.86 0.84
N GLY A 96 24.15 -31.32 0.45
CA GLY A 96 25.03 -30.58 -0.47
C GLY A 96 24.44 -30.44 -1.87
N GLN A 97 23.86 -31.53 -2.40
CA GLN A 97 23.20 -31.53 -3.71
C GLN A 97 21.93 -30.69 -3.68
N TYR A 98 21.12 -30.80 -2.61
CA TYR A 98 19.91 -30.00 -2.43
C TYR A 98 20.22 -28.50 -2.35
N ARG A 99 21.23 -28.09 -1.56
CA ARG A 99 21.65 -26.69 -1.46
C ARG A 99 22.05 -26.10 -2.81
N ILE A 100 22.92 -26.80 -3.54
CA ILE A 100 23.40 -26.34 -4.86
C ILE A 100 22.24 -26.33 -5.86
N GLY A 101 21.46 -27.41 -5.92
CA GLY A 101 20.35 -27.53 -6.87
C GLY A 101 19.21 -26.55 -6.61
N ASN A 102 18.93 -26.20 -5.34
CA ASN A 102 17.91 -25.22 -4.97
C ASN A 102 18.37 -23.79 -5.30
N ILE A 103 19.62 -23.42 -5.01
CA ILE A 103 20.17 -22.10 -5.37
C ILE A 103 20.23 -21.93 -6.90
N VAL A 104 20.77 -22.93 -7.61
CA VAL A 104 20.87 -22.92 -9.07
C VAL A 104 19.48 -22.95 -9.71
N GLY A 105 18.56 -23.75 -9.17
CA GLY A 105 17.18 -23.84 -9.63
C GLY A 105 16.46 -22.50 -9.50
N SER A 106 16.52 -21.89 -8.31
CA SER A 106 15.93 -20.58 -8.04
C SER A 106 16.51 -19.49 -8.95
N LEU A 107 17.84 -19.42 -9.10
CA LEU A 107 18.50 -18.47 -10.01
C LEU A 107 18.01 -18.64 -11.46
N LEU A 108 18.03 -19.86 -11.98
CA LEU A 108 17.63 -20.11 -13.36
C LEU A 108 16.13 -19.89 -13.59
N MET A 109 15.30 -20.07 -12.55
CA MET A 109 13.86 -19.82 -12.62
C MET A 109 13.54 -18.32 -12.63
N THR A 110 14.26 -17.52 -11.83
CA THR A 110 14.02 -16.08 -11.71
C THR A 110 14.66 -15.29 -12.85
N LEU A 111 15.81 -15.74 -13.37
CA LEU A 111 16.55 -15.02 -14.41
C LEU A 111 15.70 -14.64 -15.66
N PRO A 112 14.89 -15.54 -16.27
CA PRO A 112 14.00 -15.19 -17.38
C PRO A 112 12.97 -14.12 -17.04
N THR A 113 12.56 -14.01 -15.77
CA THR A 113 11.49 -13.09 -15.33
C THR A 113 11.96 -11.63 -15.24
N PHE A 114 13.28 -11.40 -15.15
CA PHE A 114 13.87 -10.05 -15.12
C PHE A 114 14.14 -9.48 -16.51
N PHE A 115 14.29 -10.32 -17.54
CA PHE A 115 14.52 -9.87 -18.92
C PHE A 115 13.40 -9.01 -19.51
N PRO A 116 12.10 -9.24 -19.24
CA PRO A 116 11.02 -8.33 -19.62
C PRO A 116 11.26 -6.88 -19.20
N ILE A 117 11.85 -6.62 -18.03
CA ILE A 117 12.20 -5.26 -17.57
C ILE A 117 13.24 -4.63 -18.50
N SER A 118 14.28 -5.39 -18.86
CA SER A 118 15.30 -4.95 -19.82
C SER A 118 14.72 -4.69 -21.20
N ILE A 119 13.80 -5.53 -21.67
CA ILE A 119 13.09 -5.32 -22.93
C ILE A 119 12.24 -4.04 -22.85
N THR A 120 11.52 -3.80 -21.75
CA THR A 120 10.73 -2.57 -21.57
C THR A 120 11.60 -1.30 -21.54
N ILE A 121 12.73 -1.32 -20.83
CA ILE A 121 13.68 -0.19 -20.81
C ILE A 121 14.23 0.08 -22.21
N GLU A 122 14.63 -0.98 -22.91
CA GLU A 122 15.16 -0.90 -24.26
C GLU A 122 14.10 -0.37 -25.25
N ARG A 123 12.85 -0.85 -25.17
CA ARG A 123 11.72 -0.34 -25.97
C ARG A 123 11.38 1.12 -25.66
N PHE A 124 11.39 1.51 -24.38
CA PHE A 124 11.14 2.89 -23.97
C PHE A 124 12.18 3.86 -24.53
N LEU A 125 13.46 3.50 -24.44
CA LEU A 125 14.56 4.30 -25.00
C LEU A 125 14.51 4.33 -26.54
N ALA A 126 14.14 3.21 -27.17
CA ALA A 126 13.92 3.15 -28.61
C ALA A 126 12.80 4.09 -29.06
N THR A 127 11.66 4.12 -28.38
CA THR A 127 10.54 5.02 -28.69
C THR A 127 10.92 6.49 -28.48
N ARG A 128 11.65 6.81 -27.40
CA ARG A 128 12.09 8.18 -27.11
C ARG A 128 13.08 8.72 -28.15
N HIS A 129 13.93 7.85 -28.70
CA HIS A 129 14.96 8.21 -29.67
C HIS A 129 14.68 7.68 -31.08
N ALA A 130 13.40 7.44 -31.43
CA ALA A 130 13.00 6.77 -32.66
C ALA A 130 13.66 7.31 -33.94
N LYS A 131 13.89 8.63 -34.03
CA LYS A 131 14.53 9.29 -35.19
C LYS A 131 15.98 8.85 -35.42
N ASN A 132 16.70 8.51 -34.35
CA ASN A 132 18.14 8.21 -34.39
C ASN A 132 18.44 6.77 -33.96
N TYR A 133 17.43 6.00 -33.54
CA TYR A 133 17.59 4.70 -32.91
C TYR A 133 18.33 3.70 -33.82
N GLU A 134 18.07 3.70 -35.13
CA GLU A 134 18.76 2.83 -36.09
C GLU A 134 20.27 3.12 -36.21
N LYS A 135 20.72 4.33 -35.85
CA LYS A 135 22.12 4.73 -35.88
C LYS A 135 22.81 4.58 -34.53
N THR A 136 22.09 4.15 -33.49
CA THR A 136 22.66 3.99 -32.16
C THR A 136 23.56 2.75 -32.07
N PRO A 137 24.71 2.83 -31.41
CA PRO A 137 25.59 1.67 -31.25
C PRO A 137 24.93 0.60 -30.35
N VAL A 138 25.32 -0.65 -30.57
CA VAL A 138 24.80 -1.83 -29.84
C VAL A 138 25.51 -1.98 -28.50
N ILE A 139 25.21 -1.08 -27.56
CA ILE A 139 25.82 -1.05 -26.21
C ILE A 139 24.76 -1.33 -25.14
N LEU A 140 23.56 -0.77 -25.29
CA LEU A 140 22.51 -0.84 -24.29
C LEU A 140 22.02 -2.29 -24.04
N GLY A 141 21.83 -3.08 -25.11
CA GLY A 141 21.35 -4.46 -25.00
C GLY A 141 22.26 -5.38 -24.18
N PRO A 142 23.57 -5.45 -24.50
CA PRO A 142 24.55 -6.18 -23.69
C PRO A 142 24.62 -5.70 -22.24
N VAL A 143 24.64 -4.38 -21.99
CA VAL A 143 24.68 -3.80 -20.63
C VAL A 143 23.47 -4.23 -19.81
N LEU A 144 22.26 -4.14 -20.39
CA LEU A 144 21.03 -4.55 -19.72
C LEU A 144 21.01 -6.06 -19.43
N THR A 145 21.51 -6.88 -20.35
CA THR A 145 21.61 -8.34 -20.19
C THR A 145 22.53 -8.71 -19.03
N VAL A 146 23.74 -8.13 -18.98
CA VAL A 146 24.71 -8.37 -17.88
C VAL A 146 24.16 -7.84 -16.56
N PHE A 147 23.55 -6.65 -16.57
CA PHE A 147 22.94 -6.06 -15.38
C PHE A 147 21.85 -6.97 -14.80
N VAL A 148 20.97 -7.53 -15.63
CA VAL A 148 19.93 -8.47 -15.16
C VAL A 148 20.53 -9.73 -14.53
N ILE A 149 21.55 -10.32 -15.15
CA ILE A 149 22.21 -11.51 -14.61
C ILE A 149 22.86 -11.20 -13.25
N LEU A 150 23.56 -10.07 -13.14
CA LEU A 150 24.19 -9.64 -11.88
C LEU A 150 23.17 -9.30 -10.80
N LEU A 151 22.08 -8.62 -11.17
CA LEU A 151 21.00 -8.26 -10.26
C LEU A 151 20.32 -9.52 -9.71
N ASP A 152 19.96 -10.46 -10.57
CA ASP A 152 19.32 -11.72 -10.19
C ASP A 152 20.26 -12.57 -9.31
N THR A 153 21.54 -12.68 -9.69
CA THR A 153 22.56 -13.36 -8.87
C THR A 153 22.73 -12.71 -7.50
N PHE A 154 22.71 -11.37 -7.44
CA PHE A 154 22.80 -10.63 -6.19
C PHE A 154 21.56 -10.83 -5.30
N LEU A 155 20.36 -10.82 -5.89
CA LEU A 155 19.11 -11.07 -5.15
C LEU A 155 19.06 -12.50 -4.60
N ILE A 156 19.43 -13.49 -5.40
CA ILE A 156 19.51 -14.90 -4.96
C ILE A 156 20.60 -15.05 -3.88
N PHE A 157 21.74 -14.40 -4.03
CA PHE A 157 22.77 -14.39 -2.99
C PHE A 157 22.22 -13.83 -1.66
N LEU A 158 21.51 -12.70 -1.69
CA LEU A 158 20.90 -12.12 -0.50
C LEU A 158 19.86 -13.05 0.15
N ILE A 159 19.06 -13.73 -0.66
CA ILE A 159 18.03 -14.67 -0.17
C ILE A 159 18.66 -15.87 0.54
N TYR A 160 19.78 -16.39 0.05
CA TYR A 160 20.39 -17.64 0.55
C TYR A 160 21.62 -17.43 1.46
N LYS A 161 22.05 -16.19 1.71
CA LYS A 161 23.24 -15.89 2.52
C LYS A 161 23.09 -16.38 3.96
N ASP A 162 21.90 -16.20 4.53
CA ASP A 162 21.62 -16.44 5.95
C ASP A 162 20.67 -17.64 6.16
N GLU A 163 20.33 -18.38 5.09
CA GLU A 163 19.48 -19.57 5.18
C GLU A 163 20.30 -20.81 5.50
N GLU A 164 19.96 -21.43 6.64
CA GLU A 164 20.48 -22.74 7.00
C GLU A 164 19.71 -23.82 6.24
N PHE A 165 20.44 -24.73 5.59
CA PHE A 165 19.89 -25.96 5.02
C PHE A 165 20.17 -27.12 5.98
N PRO A 166 19.40 -27.32 7.06
CA PRO A 166 19.73 -28.32 8.08
C PRO A 166 19.58 -29.76 7.57
N GLU A 167 18.63 -30.01 6.67
CA GLU A 167 18.32 -31.35 6.14
C GLU A 167 18.26 -31.36 4.59
N GLY A 168 18.30 -32.56 4.02
CA GLY A 168 18.03 -32.78 2.60
C GLY A 168 16.54 -32.63 2.26
N SER A 169 16.19 -32.68 0.98
CA SER A 169 14.79 -32.55 0.53
C SER A 169 14.46 -33.60 -0.53
N ILE A 170 13.17 -33.91 -0.66
CA ILE A 170 12.63 -34.79 -1.71
C ILE A 170 12.67 -34.09 -3.08
N SER A 171 12.73 -32.74 -3.10
CA SER A 171 12.82 -31.96 -4.33
C SER A 171 13.78 -30.77 -4.21
N PHE A 172 14.52 -30.51 -5.29
CA PHE A 172 15.32 -29.31 -5.49
C PHE A 172 14.47 -28.02 -5.52
N LEU A 173 13.14 -28.12 -5.71
CA LEU A 173 12.22 -26.97 -5.77
C LEU A 173 11.47 -26.68 -4.47
N PHE A 174 11.45 -27.61 -3.52
CA PHE A 174 10.80 -27.33 -2.25
C PHE A 174 11.66 -26.35 -1.46
N PHE A 175 11.05 -25.26 -1.00
CA PHE A 175 11.65 -24.38 -0.01
C PHE A 175 11.77 -25.13 1.32
N PRO A 176 12.80 -24.81 2.14
CA PRO A 176 13.05 -25.55 3.37
C PRO A 176 11.83 -25.51 4.31
N ALA A 177 11.58 -26.63 5.01
CA ALA A 177 10.48 -26.77 5.96
C ALA A 177 10.54 -25.82 7.17
N THR A 178 11.57 -24.96 7.24
CA THR A 178 11.82 -23.96 8.29
C THR A 178 10.80 -22.81 8.29
N THR A 179 9.99 -22.64 7.25
CA THR A 179 8.97 -21.57 7.17
C THR A 179 7.78 -21.77 8.12
N ALA A 180 7.33 -23.00 8.35
CA ALA A 180 6.24 -23.29 9.29
C ALA A 180 6.64 -23.10 10.78
N PRO A 181 7.86 -23.50 11.21
CA PRO A 181 8.42 -23.09 12.51
C PRO A 181 8.55 -21.58 12.67
N LYS A 182 9.02 -20.84 11.64
CA LYS A 182 9.10 -19.37 11.66
C LYS A 182 7.70 -18.73 11.81
N ALA A 183 6.69 -19.29 11.14
CA ALA A 183 5.29 -18.86 11.26
C ALA A 183 4.71 -19.12 12.66
N TYR A 184 5.05 -20.25 13.26
CA TYR A 184 4.71 -20.57 14.65
C TYR A 184 5.38 -19.60 15.63
N GLN A 185 6.70 -19.39 15.50
CA GLN A 185 7.46 -18.47 16.34
C GLN A 185 6.93 -17.03 16.27
N LEU A 186 6.60 -16.54 15.07
CA LEU A 186 6.04 -15.21 14.88
C LEU A 186 4.65 -15.07 15.50
N THR A 187 3.77 -16.05 15.28
CA THR A 187 2.39 -16.06 15.80
C THR A 187 2.34 -16.00 17.32
N PHE A 188 3.27 -16.68 18.00
CA PHE A 188 3.37 -16.69 19.47
C PHE A 188 4.34 -15.64 20.01
N HIS A 189 4.95 -14.80 19.15
CA HIS A 189 5.88 -13.77 19.57
C HIS A 189 5.17 -12.72 20.44
N PRO A 190 5.69 -12.38 21.64
CA PRO A 190 4.99 -11.52 22.60
C PRO A 190 4.68 -10.13 22.04
N ILE A 191 5.60 -9.54 21.28
CA ILE A 191 5.40 -8.22 20.65
C ILE A 191 4.24 -8.28 19.65
N TYR A 192 4.21 -9.31 18.81
CA TYR A 192 3.17 -9.46 17.79
C TYR A 192 1.82 -9.70 18.44
N ARG A 193 1.74 -10.60 19.43
CA ARG A 193 0.48 -10.91 20.10
C ARG A 193 -0.08 -9.74 20.91
N THR A 194 0.76 -9.03 21.67
CA THR A 194 0.35 -7.83 22.38
C THR A 194 -0.11 -6.74 21.41
N SER A 195 0.55 -6.62 20.25
CA SER A 195 0.13 -5.66 19.21
C SER A 195 -1.26 -5.97 18.64
N GLN A 196 -1.59 -7.26 18.41
CA GLN A 196 -2.90 -7.69 17.94
C GLN A 196 -4.02 -7.39 18.95
N TYR A 197 -3.81 -7.69 20.24
CA TYR A 197 -4.79 -7.37 21.28
C TYR A 197 -5.00 -5.85 21.44
N TYR A 198 -3.91 -5.09 21.43
CA TYR A 198 -3.97 -3.62 21.46
C TYR A 198 -4.75 -3.10 20.25
N GLN A 199 -4.43 -3.59 19.06
CA GLN A 199 -5.06 -3.20 17.81
C GLN A 199 -6.56 -3.47 17.80
N LEU A 200 -6.99 -4.68 18.18
CA LEU A 200 -8.41 -5.01 18.29
C LEU A 200 -9.13 -4.09 19.28
N THR A 201 -8.52 -3.82 20.44
CA THR A 201 -9.11 -2.97 21.48
C THR A 201 -9.31 -1.54 20.97
N ILE A 202 -8.28 -0.96 20.36
CA ILE A 202 -8.30 0.42 19.89
C ILE A 202 -9.21 0.59 18.66
N LEU A 203 -9.20 -0.36 17.71
CA LEU A 203 -10.12 -0.34 16.58
C LEU A 203 -11.58 -0.49 17.03
N SER A 204 -11.85 -1.36 18.01
CA SER A 204 -13.20 -1.48 18.59
C SER A 204 -13.62 -0.17 19.26
N ALA A 205 -12.71 0.47 19.99
CA ALA A 205 -12.95 1.74 20.65
C ALA A 205 -13.12 2.92 19.66
N SER A 206 -12.51 2.87 18.47
CA SER A 206 -12.59 3.94 17.47
C SER A 206 -13.96 4.04 16.79
N ILE A 207 -14.71 2.94 16.73
CA ILE A 207 -16.05 2.88 16.13
C ILE A 207 -17.01 3.86 16.79
N CYS A 208 -17.03 3.93 18.13
CA CYS A 208 -17.92 4.81 18.89
C CYS A 208 -17.77 6.31 18.55
N PRO A 209 -16.58 6.93 18.67
CA PRO A 209 -16.41 8.35 18.34
C PRO A 209 -16.63 8.64 16.85
N LEU A 210 -16.27 7.73 15.94
CA LEU A 210 -16.50 7.88 14.50
C LEU A 210 -17.99 7.89 14.17
N LEU A 211 -18.75 6.89 14.63
CA LEU A 211 -20.20 6.83 14.45
C LEU A 211 -20.91 8.04 15.08
N TYR A 212 -20.53 8.40 16.31
CA TYR A 212 -21.08 9.57 16.99
C TYR A 212 -20.83 10.85 16.19
N PHE A 213 -19.61 11.05 15.68
CA PHE A 213 -19.28 12.22 14.88
C PHE A 213 -20.11 12.28 13.60
N ILE A 214 -20.17 11.19 12.84
CA ILE A 214 -20.91 11.12 11.56
C ILE A 214 -22.41 11.37 11.79
N ALA A 215 -23.05 10.57 12.63
CA ALA A 215 -24.50 10.57 12.80
C ALA A 215 -25.01 11.80 13.58
N SER A 216 -24.32 12.21 14.65
CA SER A 216 -24.82 13.23 15.56
C SER A 216 -24.28 14.63 15.31
N LYS A 217 -23.08 14.78 14.74
CA LYS A 217 -22.44 16.09 14.56
C LYS A 217 -22.42 16.51 13.10
N LEU A 218 -21.89 15.66 12.22
CA LEU A 218 -21.60 16.02 10.84
C LEU A 218 -22.87 16.16 10.00
N TRP A 219 -23.83 15.23 10.14
CA TRP A 219 -25.13 15.31 9.46
C TRP A 219 -25.86 16.62 9.78
N LYS A 220 -25.91 16.98 11.08
CA LYS A 220 -26.55 18.19 11.61
C LYS A 220 -25.68 19.45 11.54
N SER A 221 -24.51 19.39 10.89
CA SER A 221 -23.61 20.53 10.81
C SER A 221 -24.14 21.61 9.86
N SER A 222 -23.76 22.86 10.15
CA SER A 222 -24.08 24.00 9.27
C SER A 222 -23.14 24.10 8.07
N PHE A 223 -22.27 23.12 7.83
CA PHE A 223 -21.36 23.17 6.69
C PHE A 223 -22.15 23.03 5.38
N HIS A 224 -21.67 23.75 4.35
CA HIS A 224 -22.19 23.60 3.01
C HIS A 224 -22.18 22.14 2.53
N GLY A 225 -23.18 21.77 1.72
CA GLY A 225 -23.44 20.39 1.32
C GLY A 225 -22.25 19.70 0.65
N ASN A 226 -21.48 20.42 -0.17
CA ASN A 226 -20.32 19.84 -0.87
C ASN A 226 -19.25 19.35 0.11
N LEU A 227 -18.86 20.18 1.07
CA LEU A 227 -17.91 19.79 2.12
C LEU A 227 -18.49 18.71 3.04
N LYS A 228 -19.77 18.80 3.37
CA LYS A 228 -20.44 17.81 4.23
C LYS A 228 -20.36 16.41 3.60
N TRP A 229 -20.63 16.28 2.30
CA TRP A 229 -20.50 15.02 1.57
C TRP A 229 -19.08 14.46 1.61
N LEU A 230 -18.07 15.29 1.37
CA LEU A 230 -16.67 14.86 1.40
C LEU A 230 -16.21 14.43 2.79
N LEU A 231 -16.60 15.16 3.83
CA LEU A 231 -16.31 14.78 5.21
C LEU A 231 -17.04 13.51 5.61
N ILE A 232 -18.29 13.31 5.17
CA ILE A 232 -19.03 12.06 5.41
C ILE A 232 -18.29 10.90 4.73
N GLY A 233 -17.89 11.06 3.46
CA GLY A 233 -17.11 10.06 2.73
C GLY A 233 -15.80 9.70 3.44
N TYR A 234 -15.04 10.73 3.85
CA TYR A 234 -13.79 10.57 4.61
C TYR A 234 -13.98 9.78 5.92
N PHE A 235 -14.85 10.24 6.82
CA PHE A 235 -15.04 9.57 8.12
C PHE A 235 -15.70 8.19 7.96
N THR A 236 -16.55 7.99 6.95
CA THR A 236 -17.11 6.68 6.62
C THR A 236 -16.04 5.73 6.11
N SER A 237 -15.09 6.19 5.28
CA SER A 237 -13.97 5.36 4.83
C SER A 237 -13.10 4.88 5.99
N ILE A 238 -12.82 5.75 6.97
CA ILE A 238 -12.07 5.39 8.19
C ILE A 238 -12.85 4.42 9.07
N LEU A 239 -14.18 4.58 9.15
CA LEU A 239 -15.05 3.66 9.88
C LEU A 239 -15.07 2.27 9.22
N ILE A 240 -15.23 2.20 7.89
CA ILE A 240 -15.20 0.94 7.13
C ILE A 240 -13.84 0.26 7.31
N PHE A 241 -12.75 1.01 7.15
CA PHE A 241 -11.41 0.49 7.40
C PHE A 241 -11.25 -0.04 8.84
N SER A 242 -11.76 0.68 9.84
CA SER A 242 -11.71 0.21 11.24
C SER A 242 -12.50 -1.08 11.47
N LEU A 243 -13.65 -1.24 10.82
CA LEU A 243 -14.48 -2.45 10.91
C LEU A 243 -13.81 -3.64 10.23
N VAL A 244 -13.35 -3.48 8.97
CA VAL A 244 -12.63 -4.52 8.23
C VAL A 244 -11.41 -4.96 9.02
N PHE A 245 -10.63 -4.00 9.50
CA PHE A 245 -9.39 -4.32 10.19
C PHE A 245 -9.61 -4.97 11.56
N ALA A 246 -10.69 -4.60 12.26
CA ALA A 246 -11.09 -5.27 13.51
C ALA A 246 -11.48 -6.73 13.26
N VAL A 247 -12.23 -7.02 12.20
CA VAL A 247 -12.60 -8.40 11.82
C VAL A 247 -11.37 -9.22 11.46
N GLU A 248 -10.48 -8.68 10.62
CA GLU A 248 -9.23 -9.37 10.25
C GLU A 248 -8.33 -9.64 11.46
N THR A 249 -8.20 -8.68 12.37
CA THR A 249 -7.41 -8.84 13.60
C THR A 249 -8.05 -9.86 14.55
N ALA A 250 -9.39 -9.85 14.66
CA ALA A 250 -10.10 -10.85 15.46
C ALA A 250 -9.92 -12.28 14.91
N LEU A 251 -9.96 -12.44 13.59
CA LEU A 251 -9.65 -13.71 12.94
C LEU A 251 -8.21 -14.15 13.22
N GLN A 252 -7.23 -13.24 13.13
CA GLN A 252 -5.83 -13.53 13.43
C GLN A 252 -5.56 -13.90 14.89
N ILE A 253 -6.35 -13.38 15.84
CA ILE A 253 -6.29 -13.78 17.26
C ILE A 253 -6.94 -15.16 17.46
N LEU A 254 -7.98 -15.48 16.69
CA LEU A 254 -8.74 -16.72 16.81
C LEU A 254 -8.05 -17.92 16.16
N ILE A 255 -7.40 -17.73 15.00
CA ILE A 255 -6.71 -18.81 14.26
C ILE A 255 -5.75 -19.62 15.14
N PRO A 256 -4.85 -19.01 15.94
CA PRO A 256 -3.93 -19.74 16.81
C PRO A 256 -4.60 -20.47 17.98
N LEU A 257 -5.82 -20.07 18.36
CA LEU A 257 -6.60 -20.73 19.41
C LEU A 257 -7.33 -21.98 18.88
N LEU A 258 -7.57 -22.04 17.56
CA LEU A 258 -8.27 -23.13 16.89
C LEU A 258 -7.33 -24.07 16.12
N SER A 259 -6.08 -23.64 15.89
CA SER A 259 -5.07 -24.41 15.15
C SER A 259 -4.60 -25.64 15.94
N THR A 260 -4.59 -26.78 15.28
CA THR A 260 -4.06 -28.04 15.83
C THR A 260 -2.66 -28.36 15.31
N SER A 261 -2.30 -27.81 14.14
CA SER A 261 -1.00 -27.93 13.51
C SER A 261 -0.38 -26.57 13.16
N PRO A 262 0.95 -26.45 13.05
CA PRO A 262 1.61 -25.23 12.59
C PRO A 262 1.20 -24.79 11.17
N CYS A 263 0.74 -25.72 10.34
CA CYS A 263 0.25 -25.42 8.99
C CYS A 263 -1.13 -24.77 9.00
N ASP A 264 -1.94 -25.01 10.05
CA ASP A 264 -3.26 -24.38 10.22
C ASP A 264 -3.17 -22.87 10.51
N LEU A 265 -1.98 -22.39 10.87
CA LEU A 265 -1.68 -20.97 11.10
C LEU A 265 -1.56 -20.16 9.80
N ILE A 266 -1.43 -20.83 8.66
CA ILE A 266 -1.29 -20.18 7.35
C ILE A 266 -2.68 -19.94 6.77
N ILE A 267 -3.02 -18.68 6.54
CA ILE A 267 -4.29 -18.30 5.92
C ILE A 267 -4.26 -18.75 4.46
N SER A 268 -5.31 -19.45 4.01
CA SER A 268 -5.38 -19.92 2.63
C SER A 268 -5.38 -18.76 1.64
N GLU A 269 -4.84 -19.03 0.45
CA GLU A 269 -4.55 -18.05 -0.59
C GLU A 269 -5.76 -17.18 -0.98
N ALA A 270 -6.93 -17.78 -1.19
CA ALA A 270 -8.13 -17.07 -1.62
C ALA A 270 -8.62 -16.07 -0.55
N TYR A 271 -8.63 -16.49 0.72
CA TYR A 271 -9.03 -15.62 1.83
C TYR A 271 -7.99 -14.52 2.04
N TYR A 272 -6.70 -14.87 2.01
CA TYR A 272 -5.62 -13.90 2.14
C TYR A 272 -5.70 -12.83 1.05
N THR A 273 -5.85 -13.23 -0.21
CA THR A 273 -5.92 -12.32 -1.35
C THR A 273 -7.07 -11.33 -1.21
N LEU A 274 -8.27 -11.83 -0.90
CA LEU A 274 -9.45 -11.00 -0.72
C LEU A 274 -9.31 -10.06 0.48
N GLY A 275 -8.85 -10.57 1.62
CA GLY A 275 -8.64 -9.78 2.84
C GLY A 275 -7.59 -8.69 2.64
N ASN A 276 -6.41 -9.04 2.14
CA ASN A 276 -5.33 -8.09 1.89
C ASN A 276 -5.72 -7.02 0.87
N ALA A 277 -6.49 -7.36 -0.17
CA ALA A 277 -7.02 -6.39 -1.14
C ALA A 277 -8.06 -5.46 -0.50
N LEU A 278 -8.99 -5.99 0.30
CA LEU A 278 -10.01 -5.21 0.99
C LEU A 278 -9.40 -4.27 2.05
N PHE A 279 -8.44 -4.77 2.83
CA PHE A 279 -7.62 -3.99 3.74
C PHE A 279 -6.94 -2.82 3.00
N SER A 280 -6.26 -3.11 1.90
CA SER A 280 -5.52 -2.11 1.13
C SER A 280 -6.44 -1.04 0.56
N LEU A 281 -7.55 -1.44 -0.07
CA LEU A 281 -8.57 -0.55 -0.62
C LEU A 281 -9.13 0.38 0.47
N THR A 282 -9.57 -0.17 1.59
CA THR A 282 -10.21 0.63 2.64
C THR A 282 -9.21 1.56 3.33
N MET A 283 -7.95 1.15 3.46
CA MET A 283 -6.87 1.99 3.98
C MET A 283 -6.59 3.18 3.02
N THR A 284 -6.38 2.92 1.73
CA THR A 284 -5.94 3.94 0.76
C THR A 284 -7.07 4.87 0.36
N MET A 285 -8.32 4.40 0.34
CA MET A 285 -9.50 5.23 0.13
C MET A 285 -9.54 6.42 1.09
N SER A 286 -9.19 6.21 2.37
CA SER A 286 -9.17 7.29 3.38
C SER A 286 -8.12 8.37 3.12
N THR A 287 -7.08 8.05 2.36
CA THR A 287 -5.93 8.94 2.07
C THR A 287 -6.14 9.84 0.84
N PHE A 288 -7.11 9.52 -0.03
CA PHE A 288 -7.48 10.35 -1.19
C PHE A 288 -8.47 11.47 -0.85
N PHE A 289 -9.37 11.24 0.11
CA PHE A 289 -10.36 12.23 0.53
C PHE A 289 -9.78 13.58 0.99
N PRO A 290 -8.64 13.65 1.72
CA PRO A 290 -7.95 14.91 2.02
C PRO A 290 -7.70 15.80 0.79
N ILE A 291 -7.39 15.22 -0.36
CA ILE A 291 -7.11 15.94 -1.60
C ILE A 291 -8.40 16.54 -2.15
N SER A 292 -9.47 15.73 -2.23
CA SER A 292 -10.80 16.17 -2.66
C SER A 292 -11.36 17.28 -1.77
N ILE A 293 -11.12 17.20 -0.44
CA ILE A 293 -11.48 18.27 0.50
C ILE A 293 -10.73 19.56 0.15
N THR A 294 -9.43 19.52 -0.10
CA THR A 294 -8.66 20.73 -0.48
C THR A 294 -9.14 21.32 -1.80
N CYS A 295 -9.40 20.50 -2.82
CA CYS A 295 -9.94 20.96 -4.10
C CYS A 295 -11.27 21.71 -3.91
N GLU A 296 -12.18 21.13 -3.13
CA GLU A 296 -13.48 21.73 -2.85
C GLU A 296 -13.34 23.03 -2.02
N ARG A 297 -12.42 23.06 -1.04
CA ARG A 297 -12.12 24.29 -0.28
C ARG A 297 -11.52 25.39 -1.15
N PHE A 298 -10.74 25.04 -2.17
CA PHE A 298 -10.19 26.02 -3.12
C PHE A 298 -11.29 26.68 -3.96
N VAL A 299 -12.23 25.87 -4.47
CA VAL A 299 -13.41 26.38 -5.18
C VAL A 299 -14.27 27.27 -4.27
N ALA A 300 -14.48 26.85 -3.01
CA ALA A 300 -15.25 27.63 -2.03
C ALA A 300 -14.59 28.98 -1.71
N ALA A 301 -13.26 29.03 -1.57
CA ALA A 301 -12.52 30.26 -1.32
C ALA A 301 -12.58 31.23 -2.51
N LYS A 302 -12.45 30.72 -3.74
CA LYS A 302 -12.49 31.54 -4.96
C LYS A 302 -13.88 32.13 -5.23
N ASN A 303 -14.94 31.36 -4.98
CA ASN A 303 -16.32 31.75 -5.26
C ASN A 303 -17.08 32.18 -4.00
N ALA A 304 -16.39 32.74 -3.01
CA ALA A 304 -16.96 33.01 -1.68
C ALA A 304 -18.28 33.82 -1.72
N THR A 305 -18.49 34.68 -2.72
CA THR A 305 -19.69 35.52 -2.90
C THR A 305 -20.93 34.76 -3.40
N SER A 306 -20.73 33.66 -4.13
CA SER A 306 -21.82 32.88 -4.74
C SER A 306 -21.92 31.45 -4.21
N TYR A 307 -20.96 31.03 -3.40
CA TYR A 307 -20.80 29.65 -2.95
C TYR A 307 -22.05 29.07 -2.26
N GLU A 308 -22.76 29.85 -1.44
CA GLU A 308 -23.99 29.39 -0.77
C GLU A 308 -25.14 29.09 -1.76
N ARG A 309 -25.13 29.72 -2.94
CA ARG A 309 -26.11 29.48 -4.00
C ARG A 309 -25.68 28.37 -4.97
N THR A 310 -24.46 27.85 -4.82
CA THR A 310 -23.99 26.76 -5.67
C THR A 310 -24.69 25.45 -5.32
N THR A 311 -25.03 24.67 -6.34
CA THR A 311 -25.65 23.37 -6.14
C THR A 311 -24.65 22.37 -5.56
N VAL A 312 -25.18 21.39 -4.81
CA VAL A 312 -24.39 20.36 -4.13
C VAL A 312 -24.03 19.23 -5.10
N ILE A 313 -23.23 19.53 -6.12
CA ILE A 313 -22.81 18.57 -7.15
C ILE A 313 -21.33 18.19 -7.00
N LEU A 314 -20.47 19.16 -6.68
CA LEU A 314 -19.02 18.97 -6.63
C LEU A 314 -18.59 17.95 -5.56
N GLY A 315 -19.21 17.98 -4.38
CA GLY A 315 -18.89 17.06 -3.28
C GLY A 315 -19.16 15.59 -3.65
N PRO A 316 -20.40 15.23 -4.03
CA PRO A 316 -20.72 13.89 -4.50
C PRO A 316 -19.87 13.42 -5.68
N ALA A 317 -19.64 14.28 -6.68
CA ALA A 317 -18.83 13.94 -7.84
C ALA A 317 -17.38 13.59 -7.46
N LEU A 318 -16.76 14.38 -6.59
CA LEU A 318 -15.40 14.11 -6.07
C LEU A 318 -15.35 12.83 -5.21
N THR A 319 -16.39 12.54 -4.43
CA THR A 319 -16.48 11.28 -3.66
C THR A 319 -16.52 10.06 -4.59
N VAL A 320 -17.36 10.08 -5.63
CA VAL A 320 -17.43 8.99 -6.61
C VAL A 320 -16.11 8.84 -7.35
N LEU A 321 -15.49 9.95 -7.76
CA LEU A 321 -14.19 9.94 -8.42
C LEU A 321 -13.10 9.29 -7.54
N VAL A 322 -13.06 9.61 -6.24
CA VAL A 322 -12.11 8.99 -5.30
C VAL A 322 -12.30 7.49 -5.21
N ILE A 323 -13.54 7.02 -5.05
CA ILE A 323 -13.86 5.59 -4.93
C ILE A 323 -13.43 4.85 -6.21
N LEU A 324 -13.75 5.40 -7.38
CA LEU A 324 -13.40 4.78 -8.66
C LEU A 324 -11.89 4.77 -8.91
N LEU A 325 -11.20 5.86 -8.60
CA LEU A 325 -9.75 5.98 -8.79
C LEU A 325 -8.99 5.02 -7.88
N ASP A 326 -9.34 4.97 -6.59
CA ASP A 326 -8.72 4.07 -5.63
C ASP A 326 -8.98 2.59 -5.97
N SER A 327 -10.24 2.25 -6.29
CA SER A 327 -10.61 0.90 -6.73
C SER A 327 -9.87 0.50 -8.01
N SER A 328 -9.69 1.41 -8.96
CA SER A 328 -8.96 1.15 -10.20
C SER A 328 -7.47 0.89 -9.95
N ILE A 329 -6.83 1.69 -9.10
CA ILE A 329 -5.41 1.51 -8.75
C ILE A 329 -5.20 0.18 -8.03
N ILE A 330 -6.01 -0.13 -7.02
CA ILE A 330 -5.93 -1.39 -6.28
C ILE A 330 -6.20 -2.57 -7.22
N PHE A 331 -7.22 -2.50 -8.07
CA PHE A 331 -7.48 -3.53 -9.06
C PHE A 331 -6.28 -3.75 -9.97
N GLN A 332 -5.63 -2.69 -10.47
CA GLN A 332 -4.43 -2.82 -11.29
C GLN A 332 -3.23 -3.40 -10.54
N ILE A 333 -3.08 -3.10 -9.24
CA ILE A 333 -2.00 -3.68 -8.43
C ILE A 333 -2.17 -5.19 -8.28
N TYR A 334 -3.39 -5.66 -8.00
CA TYR A 334 -3.70 -7.08 -7.76
C TYR A 334 -3.91 -7.91 -9.02
N THR A 335 -4.43 -7.32 -10.11
CA THR A 335 -4.70 -8.04 -11.37
C THR A 335 -3.70 -7.74 -12.48
N GLY A 336 -2.87 -6.71 -12.33
CA GLY A 336 -1.87 -6.32 -13.30
C GLY A 336 -0.82 -7.41 -13.48
N GLY A 337 -0.84 -8.08 -14.62
CA GLY A 337 0.19 -9.07 -15.00
C GLY A 337 -0.09 -10.51 -14.57
N ASN A 338 -1.36 -10.93 -14.43
CA ASN A 338 -1.75 -12.30 -14.09
C ASN A 338 -1.04 -12.84 -12.83
N VAL A 339 -1.06 -12.04 -11.76
CA VAL A 339 -0.50 -12.45 -10.47
C VAL A 339 -1.38 -13.58 -9.92
N THR A 340 -0.92 -14.83 -10.05
CA THR A 340 -1.45 -15.94 -9.25
C THR A 340 -0.72 -15.90 -7.92
N PHE A 341 -1.48 -15.66 -6.84
CA PHE A 341 -0.97 -15.99 -5.53
C PHE A 341 -0.71 -17.50 -5.55
N SER A 342 0.45 -17.93 -5.07
CA SER A 342 0.78 -19.36 -5.01
C SER A 342 0.99 -19.82 -3.58
N GLN A 343 0.85 -18.90 -2.62
CA GLN A 343 1.18 -19.09 -1.22
C GLN A 343 0.22 -18.30 -0.32
N GLY A 344 -0.20 -18.95 0.76
CA GLY A 344 -0.91 -18.31 1.87
C GLY A 344 0.02 -17.42 2.71
N SER A 345 -0.55 -16.66 3.65
CA SER A 345 0.19 -15.74 4.52
C SER A 345 -0.20 -15.93 5.99
N ILE A 346 0.70 -15.58 6.90
CA ILE A 346 0.48 -15.60 8.36
C ILE A 346 -0.44 -14.43 8.79
N SER A 347 -0.52 -13.37 7.98
CA SER A 347 -1.36 -12.20 8.26
C SER A 347 -1.93 -11.60 6.98
N PHE A 348 -3.15 -11.07 7.08
CA PHE A 348 -3.79 -10.26 6.03
C PHE A 348 -3.06 -8.93 5.78
N ILE A 349 -2.15 -8.52 6.66
CA ILE A 349 -1.47 -7.23 6.61
C ILE A 349 -0.15 -7.32 5.86
N PHE A 350 0.50 -8.48 5.87
CA PHE A 350 1.76 -8.65 5.14
C PHE A 350 1.50 -8.73 3.65
N PHE A 351 2.28 -7.97 2.87
CA PHE A 351 2.26 -8.04 1.41
C PHE A 351 3.23 -9.12 0.94
N THR A 352 2.80 -9.97 0.01
CA THR A 352 3.70 -10.90 -0.70
C THR A 352 4.74 -10.13 -1.52
N ASP A 353 5.88 -10.76 -1.81
CA ASP A 353 6.97 -10.12 -2.58
C ASP A 353 6.53 -9.64 -3.97
N VAL A 354 5.55 -10.32 -4.57
CA VAL A 354 4.97 -9.98 -5.88
C VAL A 354 4.25 -8.61 -5.84
N ILE A 355 3.58 -8.30 -4.73
CA ILE A 355 2.73 -7.10 -4.59
C ILE A 355 3.38 -6.00 -3.77
N ALA A 356 4.27 -6.37 -2.85
CA ALA A 356 4.92 -5.45 -1.91
C ALA A 356 5.55 -4.26 -2.64
N SER A 357 6.36 -4.49 -3.68
CA SER A 357 7.04 -3.41 -4.41
C SER A 357 6.08 -2.38 -5.00
N ARG A 358 4.97 -2.83 -5.59
CA ARG A 358 3.92 -1.98 -6.17
C ARG A 358 3.17 -1.21 -5.08
N MET A 359 2.83 -1.88 -3.97
CA MET A 359 2.15 -1.26 -2.83
C MET A 359 3.00 -0.20 -2.14
N TYR A 360 4.28 -0.48 -1.88
CA TYR A 360 5.17 0.51 -1.27
C TYR A 360 5.43 1.71 -2.20
N THR A 361 5.51 1.48 -3.51
CA THR A 361 5.58 2.59 -4.49
C THR A 361 4.31 3.44 -4.45
N PHE A 362 3.15 2.80 -4.35
CA PHE A 362 1.87 3.49 -4.19
C PHE A 362 1.81 4.31 -2.90
N PHE A 363 2.22 3.74 -1.76
CA PHE A 363 2.25 4.46 -0.49
C PHE A 363 3.21 5.65 -0.49
N TRP A 364 4.39 5.53 -1.10
CA TRP A 364 5.30 6.66 -1.28
C TRP A 364 4.69 7.78 -2.12
N THR A 365 4.04 7.41 -3.22
CA THR A 365 3.35 8.36 -4.09
C THR A 365 2.25 9.08 -3.30
N MET A 366 1.45 8.34 -2.52
CA MET A 366 0.40 8.90 -1.68
C MET A 366 0.93 9.81 -0.58
N LEU A 367 2.07 9.47 0.03
CA LEU A 367 2.73 10.31 1.02
C LEU A 367 3.16 11.64 0.38
N CYS A 368 3.85 11.60 -0.77
CA CYS A 368 4.27 12.80 -1.50
C CYS A 368 3.07 13.69 -1.85
N VAL A 369 2.00 13.10 -2.38
CA VAL A 369 0.78 13.84 -2.74
C VAL A 369 0.13 14.45 -1.48
N ASN A 370 0.08 13.74 -0.35
CA ASN A 370 -0.48 14.25 0.90
C ASN A 370 0.37 15.36 1.52
N LEU A 371 1.69 15.33 1.38
CA LEU A 371 2.57 16.42 1.81
C LEU A 371 2.35 17.69 0.99
N VAL A 372 2.21 17.54 -0.34
CA VAL A 372 1.83 18.65 -1.22
C VAL A 372 0.44 19.18 -0.84
N ASN A 373 -0.52 18.29 -0.58
CA ASN A 373 -1.86 18.67 -0.15
C ASN A 373 -1.82 19.49 1.15
N LEU A 374 -1.05 19.04 2.16
CA LEU A 374 -0.89 19.76 3.42
C LEU A 374 -0.31 21.17 3.24
N LEU A 375 0.66 21.33 2.33
CA LEU A 375 1.20 22.64 1.96
C LEU A 375 0.10 23.52 1.34
N LEU A 376 -0.64 23.01 0.36
CA LEU A 376 -1.73 23.72 -0.30
C LEU A 376 -2.83 24.13 0.69
N THR A 377 -3.26 23.23 1.57
CA THR A 377 -4.25 23.53 2.61
C THR A 377 -3.74 24.61 3.57
N SER A 378 -2.46 24.58 3.94
CA SER A 378 -1.84 25.60 4.80
C SER A 378 -1.82 26.98 4.15
N LEU A 379 -1.51 27.05 2.85
CA LEU A 379 -1.60 28.28 2.07
C LEU A 379 -3.04 28.80 1.98
N LEU A 380 -4.01 27.90 1.79
CA LEU A 380 -5.43 28.22 1.69
C LEU A 380 -5.97 28.80 3.01
N VAL A 381 -5.56 28.26 4.16
CA VAL A 381 -5.90 28.84 5.48
C VAL A 381 -5.35 30.26 5.63
N ARG A 382 -4.10 30.49 5.19
CA ARG A 382 -3.48 31.83 5.23
C ARG A 382 -4.22 32.82 4.33
N GLN A 383 -4.56 32.41 3.11
CA GLN A 383 -5.31 33.23 2.16
C GLN A 383 -6.70 33.58 2.70
N ASN A 384 -7.45 32.61 3.22
CA ASN A 384 -8.76 32.85 3.83
C ASN A 384 -8.67 33.79 5.04
N SER A 385 -7.60 33.71 5.82
CA SER A 385 -7.37 34.65 6.92
C SER A 385 -7.08 36.07 6.45
N ARG A 386 -6.49 36.25 5.26
CA ARG A 386 -6.26 37.59 4.66
C ARG A 386 -7.55 38.16 4.12
N LEU A 387 -8.29 37.39 3.31
CA LEU A 387 -9.58 37.80 2.74
C LEU A 387 -10.60 38.18 3.82
N LYS A 388 -10.58 37.49 4.97
CA LYS A 388 -11.44 37.84 6.12
C LYS A 388 -11.15 39.24 6.70
N ARG A 389 -9.91 39.74 6.59
CA ARG A 389 -9.50 41.04 7.16
C ARG A 389 -9.82 42.21 6.25
N GLU A 390 -10.19 41.97 5.00
CA GLU A 390 -10.54 43.02 4.04
C GLU A 390 -11.92 43.63 4.40
N GLY A 391 -11.95 44.96 4.60
CA GLY A 391 -13.09 45.67 5.19
C GLY A 391 -14.22 46.05 4.24
N HIS A 392 -14.03 45.95 2.92
CA HIS A 392 -14.95 46.47 1.89
C HIS A 392 -15.91 45.41 1.34
N VAL A 393 -16.55 44.64 2.22
CA VAL A 393 -17.33 43.46 1.81
C VAL A 393 -18.73 43.49 2.42
N SER A 394 -19.75 43.11 1.65
CA SER A 394 -21.13 43.03 2.12
C SER A 394 -21.28 42.10 3.34
N LEU A 395 -22.28 42.33 4.19
CA LEU A 395 -22.50 41.55 5.41
C LEU A 395 -22.66 40.04 5.14
N GLY A 396 -23.34 39.69 4.04
CA GLY A 396 -23.52 38.31 3.60
C GLY A 396 -22.21 37.64 3.19
N THR A 397 -21.40 38.31 2.37
CA THR A 397 -20.08 37.79 1.95
C THR A 397 -19.12 37.69 3.14
N LYS A 398 -19.20 38.59 4.13
CA LYS A 398 -18.40 38.52 5.37
C LYS A 398 -18.75 37.30 6.22
N TYR A 399 -20.04 36.99 6.36
CA TYR A 399 -20.51 35.78 7.05
C TYR A 399 -20.05 34.51 6.30
N GLN A 400 -20.15 34.50 4.97
CA GLN A 400 -19.69 33.38 4.14
C GLN A 400 -18.18 33.16 4.24
N LEU A 401 -17.36 34.21 4.15
CA LEU A 401 -15.90 34.13 4.32
C LEU A 401 -15.51 33.58 5.69
N GLU A 402 -16.26 33.93 6.73
CA GLU A 402 -16.03 33.40 8.07
C GLU A 402 -16.37 31.91 8.18
N GLU A 403 -17.48 31.48 7.58
CA GLU A 403 -17.83 30.07 7.52
C GLU A 403 -16.80 29.26 6.73
N VAL A 404 -16.38 29.76 5.56
CA VAL A 404 -15.33 29.15 4.73
C VAL A 404 -14.02 29.08 5.52
N TYR A 405 -13.63 30.14 6.24
CA TYR A 405 -12.42 30.12 7.07
C TYR A 405 -12.49 29.09 8.21
N LEU A 406 -13.58 29.05 8.98
CA LEU A 406 -13.72 28.13 10.11
C LEU A 406 -13.79 26.66 9.65
N SER A 407 -14.54 26.38 8.58
CA SER A 407 -14.64 25.05 7.99
C SER A 407 -13.33 24.61 7.33
N THR A 408 -12.59 25.52 6.68
CA THR A 408 -11.25 25.25 6.17
C THR A 408 -10.27 24.97 7.31
N LYS A 409 -10.33 25.72 8.41
CA LYS A 409 -9.47 25.47 9.58
C LYS A 409 -9.75 24.11 10.22
N PHE A 410 -11.00 23.68 10.25
CA PHE A 410 -11.38 22.32 10.65
C PHE A 410 -10.74 21.28 9.72
N ALA A 411 -10.98 21.40 8.41
CA ALA A 411 -10.44 20.49 7.40
C ALA A 411 -8.91 20.43 7.45
N ALA A 412 -8.22 21.57 7.58
CA ALA A 412 -6.77 21.64 7.71
C ALA A 412 -6.24 20.90 8.94
N SER A 413 -6.97 20.97 10.06
CA SER A 413 -6.58 20.24 11.29
C SER A 413 -6.74 18.73 11.12
N VAL A 414 -7.80 18.29 10.42
CA VAL A 414 -8.05 16.89 10.07
C VAL A 414 -6.97 16.38 9.11
N ILE A 415 -6.66 17.13 8.05
CA ILE A 415 -5.63 16.80 7.06
C ILE A 415 -4.25 16.73 7.72
N PHE A 416 -3.89 17.72 8.56
CA PHE A 416 -2.63 17.71 9.30
C PHE A 416 -2.49 16.46 10.17
N LEU A 417 -3.52 16.12 10.94
CA LEU A 417 -3.51 14.95 11.81
C LEU A 417 -3.39 13.65 11.00
N HIS A 418 -4.10 13.55 9.88
CA HIS A 418 -3.99 12.44 8.94
C HIS A 418 -2.56 12.29 8.41
N THR A 419 -1.99 13.36 7.83
CA THR A 419 -0.64 13.34 7.26
C THR A 419 0.42 13.03 8.31
N LEU A 420 0.28 13.53 9.55
CA LEU A 420 1.21 13.27 10.64
C LEU A 420 1.26 11.78 10.98
N PHE A 421 0.10 11.16 11.21
CA PHE A 421 0.04 9.76 11.63
C PHE A 421 0.29 8.78 10.47
N PHE A 422 -0.38 8.98 9.33
CA PHE A 422 -0.18 8.14 8.15
C PHE A 422 1.25 8.28 7.60
N GLY A 423 1.76 9.51 7.51
CA GLY A 423 3.13 9.78 7.06
C GLY A 423 4.17 9.25 8.05
N GLY A 424 3.96 9.43 9.35
CA GLY A 424 4.81 8.83 10.38
C GLY A 424 4.86 7.32 10.27
N TYR A 425 3.70 6.68 10.11
CA TYR A 425 3.60 5.23 9.88
C TYR A 425 4.39 4.79 8.63
N ILE A 426 4.16 5.40 7.46
CA ILE A 426 4.87 5.02 6.24
C ILE A 426 6.38 5.23 6.38
N CYS A 427 6.82 6.35 6.94
CA CYS A 427 8.25 6.62 7.15
C CYS A 427 8.89 5.56 8.05
N ILE A 428 8.27 5.23 9.19
CA ILE A 428 8.82 4.24 10.13
C ILE A 428 8.77 2.83 9.53
N ALA A 429 7.68 2.47 8.85
CA ALA A 429 7.57 1.18 8.14
C ALA A 429 8.64 1.02 7.06
N MET A 430 8.98 2.10 6.34
CA MET A 430 10.03 2.07 5.32
C MET A 430 11.44 2.03 5.92
N LEU A 431 11.68 2.76 7.02
CA LEU A 431 12.93 2.64 7.77
C LEU A 431 13.12 1.21 8.28
N ALA A 432 12.07 0.61 8.85
CA ALA A 432 12.09 -0.78 9.28
C ALA A 432 12.25 -1.77 8.13
N ARG A 433 11.80 -1.44 6.90
CA ARG A 433 11.98 -2.28 5.72
C ARG A 433 13.41 -2.25 5.16
N TYR A 434 14.04 -1.07 5.07
CA TYR A 434 15.36 -0.94 4.44
C TYR A 434 16.53 -1.04 5.42
N PHE A 435 16.36 -0.57 6.66
CA PHE A 435 17.41 -0.51 7.67
C PHE A 435 17.14 -1.44 8.86
N GLY A 436 15.96 -2.06 8.93
CA GLY A 436 15.58 -2.93 10.05
C GLY A 436 16.54 -4.11 10.23
N ASP A 437 16.98 -4.71 9.12
CA ASP A 437 17.91 -5.85 9.12
C ASP A 437 19.32 -5.46 9.64
N GLN A 438 19.66 -4.16 9.66
CA GLN A 438 20.92 -3.66 10.23
C GLN A 438 20.83 -3.44 11.76
N VAL A 439 19.61 -3.33 12.29
CA VAL A 439 19.35 -3.02 13.69
C VAL A 439 18.90 -4.26 14.47
N ILE A 440 18.15 -5.16 13.82
CA ILE A 440 17.59 -6.37 14.41
C ILE A 440 18.05 -7.56 13.56
N THR A 441 18.89 -8.40 14.17
CA THR A 441 19.51 -9.56 13.51
C THR A 441 18.57 -10.75 13.37
N ASP A 442 17.56 -10.89 14.24
CA ASP A 442 16.56 -11.95 14.14
C ASP A 442 15.41 -11.55 13.19
N PRO A 443 15.20 -12.26 12.06
CA PRO A 443 14.12 -11.98 11.13
C PRO A 443 12.71 -12.12 11.74
N VAL A 444 12.53 -12.96 12.76
CA VAL A 444 11.23 -13.13 13.45
C VAL A 444 10.92 -11.88 14.29
N ASP A 445 11.88 -11.43 15.09
CA ASP A 445 11.74 -10.21 15.90
C ASP A 445 11.49 -8.99 15.02
N LEU A 446 12.22 -8.87 13.92
CA LEU A 446 12.05 -7.78 12.98
C LEU A 446 10.67 -7.78 12.33
N THR A 447 10.17 -8.95 11.95
CA THR A 447 8.82 -9.09 11.39
C THR A 447 7.75 -8.81 12.44
N ALA A 448 7.95 -9.23 13.69
CA ALA A 448 7.06 -8.91 14.80
C ALA A 448 7.02 -7.40 15.10
N ILE A 449 8.16 -6.72 15.02
CA ILE A 449 8.25 -5.26 15.18
C ILE A 449 7.57 -4.54 14.00
N ARG A 450 7.81 -4.98 12.76
CA ARG A 450 7.13 -4.44 11.57
C ARG A 450 5.61 -4.58 11.68
N ALA A 451 5.11 -5.70 12.19
CA ALA A 451 3.69 -5.87 12.48
C ALA A 451 3.23 -5.00 13.65
N GLY A 452 4.01 -4.89 14.72
CA GLY A 452 3.73 -4.01 15.86
C GLY A 452 3.58 -2.55 15.46
N LEU A 453 4.35 -2.06 14.49
CA LEU A 453 4.25 -0.70 13.95
C LEU A 453 2.88 -0.42 13.30
N MET A 454 2.14 -1.45 12.87
CA MET A 454 0.79 -1.29 12.29
C MET A 454 -0.23 -0.78 13.33
N THR A 455 0.05 -0.97 14.62
CA THR A 455 -0.79 -0.44 15.70
C THR A 455 -0.93 1.10 15.63
N MET A 456 0.04 1.80 15.04
CA MET A 456 -0.03 3.24 14.81
C MET A 456 -1.26 3.65 13.99
N ILE A 457 -1.66 2.83 13.01
CA ILE A 457 -2.83 3.10 12.17
C ILE A 457 -4.12 2.97 13.00
N ALA A 458 -4.20 1.96 13.86
CA ALA A 458 -5.33 1.79 14.78
C ALA A 458 -5.43 2.98 15.76
N THR A 459 -4.31 3.40 16.33
CA THR A 459 -4.24 4.58 17.22
C THR A 459 -4.69 5.84 16.49
N TYR A 460 -4.28 6.03 15.24
CA TYR A 460 -4.76 7.13 14.40
C TYR A 460 -6.28 7.14 14.24
N ASN A 461 -6.91 6.01 13.91
CA ASN A 461 -8.36 5.93 13.71
C ASN A 461 -9.15 6.35 14.96
N PHE A 462 -8.64 6.02 16.15
CA PHE A 462 -9.22 6.46 17.41
C PHE A 462 -9.02 7.97 17.64
N ILE A 463 -7.80 8.47 17.44
CA ILE A 463 -7.46 9.88 17.66
C ILE A 463 -8.23 10.79 16.69
N ILE A 464 -8.31 10.43 15.40
CA ILE A 464 -8.99 11.28 14.40
C ILE A 464 -10.48 11.45 14.71
N GLY A 465 -11.16 10.39 15.17
CA GLY A 465 -12.56 10.46 15.59
C GLY A 465 -12.77 11.35 16.82
N THR A 466 -11.96 11.16 17.86
CA THR A 466 -12.07 11.94 19.11
C THR A 466 -11.71 13.42 18.91
N VAL A 467 -10.62 13.69 18.18
CA VAL A 467 -10.19 15.06 17.84
C VAL A 467 -11.22 15.74 16.96
N ALA A 468 -11.84 15.05 15.99
CA ALA A 468 -12.90 15.63 15.17
C ALA A 468 -14.11 16.11 16.00
N VAL A 469 -14.54 15.31 16.98
CA VAL A 469 -15.61 15.69 17.92
C VAL A 469 -15.21 16.93 18.73
N TYR A 470 -13.98 16.95 19.26
CA TYR A 470 -13.46 18.08 20.04
C TYR A 470 -13.37 19.37 19.21
N LEU A 471 -12.77 19.30 18.02
CA LEU A 471 -12.61 20.44 17.11
C LEU A 471 -13.97 20.99 16.67
N TYR A 472 -14.92 20.12 16.37
CA TYR A 472 -16.27 20.53 15.99
C TYR A 472 -17.00 21.25 17.13
N LYS A 473 -16.90 20.74 18.37
CA LYS A 473 -17.46 21.41 19.56
C LYS A 473 -16.87 22.81 19.72
N ARG A 474 -15.54 22.94 19.61
CA ARG A 474 -14.83 24.22 19.71
C ARG A 474 -15.29 25.23 18.65
N ILE A 475 -15.46 24.78 17.40
CA ILE A 475 -15.94 25.63 16.30
C ILE A 475 -17.38 26.07 16.54
N ARG A 476 -18.25 25.16 16.98
CA ARG A 476 -19.65 25.48 17.28
C ARG A 476 -19.77 26.51 18.39
N THR A 477 -19.02 26.35 19.48
CA THR A 477 -18.99 27.34 20.58
C THR A 477 -18.48 28.70 20.11
N LYS A 478 -17.42 28.72 19.28
CA LYS A 478 -16.93 29.99 18.71
C LYS A 478 -17.98 30.68 17.84
N LYS A 479 -18.68 29.90 16.99
CA LYS A 479 -19.76 30.41 16.14
C LYS A 479 -20.93 30.94 16.98
N SER A 480 -21.35 30.24 18.04
CA SER A 480 -22.45 30.69 18.90
C SER A 480 -22.11 31.97 19.67
N VAL A 481 -20.89 32.09 20.21
CA VAL A 481 -20.43 33.31 20.90
C VAL A 481 -20.41 34.49 19.95
N GLN A 482 -19.94 34.28 18.72
CA GLN A 482 -19.84 35.36 17.74
C GLN A 482 -21.19 35.81 17.20
N ILE A 483 -22.10 34.86 16.94
CA ILE A 483 -23.48 35.17 16.56
C ILE A 483 -24.18 35.92 17.70
N ALA A 484 -24.04 35.47 18.95
CA ALA A 484 -24.60 36.16 20.11
C ALA A 484 -24.05 37.59 20.25
N GLY A 485 -22.73 37.79 20.07
CA GLY A 485 -22.12 39.12 20.11
C GLY A 485 -22.55 40.04 18.97
N THR A 486 -22.80 39.50 17.77
CA THR A 486 -23.24 40.29 16.60
C THR A 486 -24.73 40.63 16.67
N ILE A 487 -25.56 39.72 17.17
CA ILE A 487 -27.01 39.93 17.38
C ILE A 487 -27.28 40.86 18.58
N GLN A 488 -26.36 40.94 19.56
CA GLN A 488 -26.49 41.85 20.69
C GLN A 488 -26.16 43.32 20.38
N MET A 489 -25.75 43.68 19.17
CA MET A 489 -25.84 45.07 18.73
C MET A 489 -27.33 45.43 18.57
N LYS A 490 -27.95 45.90 19.65
CA LYS A 490 -29.31 46.43 19.63
C LYS A 490 -29.36 47.54 18.57
N SER A 491 -30.28 47.44 17.62
CA SER A 491 -30.50 48.48 16.60
C SER A 491 -31.50 49.54 17.03
N THR A 492 -32.20 49.32 18.16
CA THR A 492 -33.27 50.18 18.67
C THR A 492 -33.13 50.45 20.17
N GLY A 493 -33.65 51.61 20.61
CA GLY A 493 -33.52 52.11 21.99
C GLY A 493 -32.14 52.73 22.30
N ASN A 494 -31.96 53.22 23.53
CA ASN A 494 -30.75 53.94 23.97
C ASN A 494 -29.45 53.14 23.77
N ALA A 495 -29.50 51.82 23.91
CA ALA A 495 -28.33 50.96 23.67
C ALA A 495 -27.97 50.87 22.18
N GLY A 496 -28.94 51.02 21.28
CA GLY A 496 -28.70 51.08 19.84
C GLY A 496 -28.19 52.44 19.38
N ALA A 497 -28.76 53.53 19.91
CA ALA A 497 -28.24 54.89 19.67
C ALA A 497 -26.75 54.98 20.03
N ARG A 498 -26.36 54.45 21.20
CA ARG A 498 -24.96 54.44 21.65
C ARG A 498 -24.02 53.60 20.76
N ASN A 499 -24.52 52.52 20.15
CA ASN A 499 -23.75 51.73 19.18
C ASN A 499 -23.57 52.47 17.84
N TYR A 500 -24.61 53.18 17.38
CA TYR A 500 -24.52 54.04 16.21
C TYR A 500 -23.57 55.22 16.46
N ASP A 501 -23.65 55.86 17.63
CA ASP A 501 -22.76 56.95 18.00
C ASP A 501 -21.30 56.52 18.02
N LEU A 502 -20.99 55.37 18.63
CA LEU A 502 -19.62 54.82 18.63
C LEU A 502 -19.12 54.48 17.22
N ALA A 503 -20.00 53.97 16.35
CA ALA A 503 -19.66 53.69 14.96
C ALA A 503 -19.39 54.99 14.18
N ILE A 504 -20.26 56.00 14.30
CA ILE A 504 -20.10 57.31 13.66
C ILE A 504 -18.83 58.01 14.18
N PHE A 505 -18.59 57.99 15.49
CA PHE A 505 -17.37 58.57 16.09
C PHE A 505 -16.10 57.89 15.58
N SER A 506 -16.11 56.56 15.40
CA SER A 506 -14.97 55.82 14.86
C SER A 506 -14.67 56.18 13.40
N ILE A 507 -15.72 56.47 12.61
CA ILE A 507 -15.59 56.94 11.23
C ILE A 507 -15.01 58.36 11.22
N TRP A 508 -15.55 59.24 12.06
CA TRP A 508 -15.09 60.63 12.20
C TRP A 508 -13.62 60.72 12.61
N ASN A 509 -13.21 59.93 13.60
CA ASN A 509 -11.81 59.87 14.04
C ASN A 509 -10.86 59.29 12.97
N ASN A 510 -11.31 58.35 12.14
CA ASN A 510 -10.49 57.87 11.03
C ASN A 510 -10.41 58.88 9.87
N SER A 511 -11.46 59.66 9.63
CA SER A 511 -11.44 60.74 8.63
C SER A 511 -10.64 61.98 9.05
N SER A 512 -10.56 62.29 10.35
CA SER A 512 -9.73 63.39 10.87
C SER A 512 -8.23 63.07 10.82
N VAL A 513 -7.85 61.79 10.91
CA VAL A 513 -6.46 61.34 10.74
C VAL A 513 -6.02 61.38 9.26
N ASN A 514 -6.94 61.14 8.31
CA ASN A 514 -6.64 61.23 6.86
C ASN A 514 -6.67 62.66 6.29
N SER A 515 -7.08 63.66 7.08
CA SER A 515 -7.10 65.08 6.67
C SER A 515 -5.95 65.91 7.27
N THR A 516 -4.99 65.25 7.93
CA THR A 516 -3.77 65.87 8.50
C THR A 516 -2.47 65.38 7.84
N LEU A 517 -2.56 64.83 6.62
CA LEU A 517 -1.42 64.53 5.75
C LEU A 517 -1.39 65.44 4.53
#